data_AF-A0ABD0Z2Y0-F1
#
_entry.id   AF-A0ABD0Z2Y0-F1
#
_cell.length_a   1.000
_cell.length_b   1.000
_cell.length_c   1.000
_cell.angle_alpha   90.00
_cell.angle_beta   90.00
_cell.angle_gamma   90.00
#
_symmetry.space_group_name_H-M   'P 1'
#
loop_
_entity.id
_entity.type
_entity.pdbx_description
1 polymer ?
#
loop_
_entity_poly.entity_id
_entity_poly.type
_entity_poly.pdbx_seq_one_letter_code
_entity_poly.pdbx_strand_id
1 'polypeptide(L)'
;ELENSLHNSKRKLHKLVKQLRKEEEHKLSLEQELLEDQKRMKELEEKYKLQSDKVCLAFTKNTIDFSNRMKRLNWLNKRIKEQVLKEKSTTLEHAENVESKEALRHEIRNLRKTRDCLVEQRRNLDAKLNKDKIFSTVDERKFLECDEAIEAIDATIEYKNELMCGHKGIESKDVHRGEEMLMERLMKLSELEMRSLLYKYFQKVIDLRESGRKMEQQIAEQDQQIEAQAWKIQALSNALQQANIESERRLVMVHREHQEKLHLMFRHYAGETSGASSVEREGDKLHTQNKALRHRVLELNLKKLQGAATSHTTKVTRQKNKLIIQQQKARKQSK
;
A
#
# COMPACT_ATOMS: atom_id res chain seq x y z
N GLU A 1 -74.67 104.07 102.21
CA GLU A 1 -74.47 102.60 102.08
C GLU A 1 -73.90 102.15 100.72
N LEU A 2 -74.10 102.88 99.62
CA LEU A 2 -73.57 102.51 98.29
C LEU A 2 -72.04 102.66 98.11
N GLU A 3 -71.36 103.60 98.79
CA GLU A 3 -69.92 103.83 98.60
C GLU A 3 -69.01 102.73 99.17
N ASN A 4 -69.39 102.13 100.31
CA ASN A 4 -68.65 101.03 100.92
C ASN A 4 -68.73 99.73 100.10
N SER A 5 -69.84 99.49 99.41
CA SER A 5 -69.99 98.35 98.49
C SER A 5 -69.12 98.53 97.23
N LEU A 6 -69.06 99.75 96.68
CA LEU A 6 -68.23 100.08 95.53
C LEU A 6 -66.73 99.94 95.84
N HIS A 7 -66.28 100.35 97.04
CA HIS A 7 -64.89 100.23 97.46
C HIS A 7 -64.45 98.76 97.62
N ASN A 8 -65.31 97.92 98.19
CA ASN A 8 -65.03 96.49 98.33
C ASN A 8 -65.01 95.75 96.99
N SER A 9 -65.89 96.14 96.05
CA SER A 9 -65.90 95.62 94.68
C SER A 9 -64.61 95.99 93.93
N LYS A 10 -64.15 97.25 94.01
CA LYS A 10 -62.88 97.71 93.41
C LYS A 10 -61.67 96.95 93.96
N ARG A 11 -61.62 96.65 95.26
CA ARG A 11 -60.55 95.87 95.87
C ARG A 11 -60.51 94.42 95.39
N LYS A 12 -61.66 93.77 95.24
CA LYS A 12 -61.75 92.41 94.67
C LYS A 12 -61.34 92.38 93.21
N LEU A 13 -61.77 93.36 92.43
CA LEU A 13 -61.39 93.52 91.02
C LEU A 13 -59.86 93.68 90.87
N HIS A 14 -59.22 94.50 91.71
CA HIS A 14 -57.76 94.67 91.69
C HIS A 14 -56.99 93.38 91.99
N LYS A 15 -57.49 92.54 92.90
CA LYS A 15 -56.86 91.24 93.22
C LYS A 15 -56.97 90.27 92.04
N LEU A 16 -58.15 90.21 91.40
CA LEU A 16 -58.37 89.39 90.22
C LEU A 16 -57.49 89.85 89.05
N VAL A 17 -57.40 91.15 88.78
CA VAL A 17 -56.51 91.70 87.74
C VAL A 17 -55.04 91.34 88.02
N LYS A 18 -54.60 91.39 89.28
CA LYS A 18 -53.22 91.03 89.65
C LYS A 18 -52.94 89.53 89.52
N GLN A 19 -53.92 88.66 89.76
CA GLN A 19 -53.79 87.22 89.53
C GLN A 19 -53.75 86.91 88.04
N LEU A 20 -54.64 87.53 87.26
CA LEU A 20 -54.71 87.33 85.81
C LEU A 20 -53.39 87.72 85.13
N ARG A 21 -52.76 88.82 85.57
CA ARG A 21 -51.44 89.25 85.05
C ARG A 21 -50.32 88.24 85.33
N LYS A 22 -50.34 87.63 86.52
CA LYS A 22 -49.36 86.58 86.89
C LYS A 22 -49.57 85.30 86.09
N GLU A 23 -50.83 84.93 85.83
CA GLU A 23 -51.15 83.80 84.96
C GLU A 23 -50.74 84.06 83.51
N GLU A 24 -50.94 85.27 83.00
CA GLU A 24 -50.47 85.66 81.65
C GLU A 24 -48.94 85.61 81.53
N GLU A 25 -48.20 86.14 82.52
CA GLU A 25 -46.74 86.05 82.56
C GLU A 25 -46.26 84.59 82.64
N HIS A 26 -46.91 83.76 83.46
CA HIS A 26 -46.59 82.34 83.56
C HIS A 26 -46.91 81.58 82.26
N LYS A 27 -48.02 81.91 81.60
CA LYS A 27 -48.40 81.35 80.30
C LYS A 27 -47.39 81.71 79.21
N LEU A 28 -46.94 82.96 79.15
CA LEU A 28 -45.91 83.42 78.23
C LEU A 28 -44.58 82.68 78.43
N SER A 29 -44.19 82.44 79.69
CA SER A 29 -42.98 81.67 80.00
C SER A 29 -43.07 80.23 79.52
N LEU A 30 -44.22 79.57 79.74
CA LEU A 30 -44.46 78.19 79.27
C LEU A 30 -44.49 78.09 77.74
N GLU A 31 -45.08 79.08 77.06
CA GLU A 31 -45.10 79.12 75.58
C GLU A 31 -43.68 79.27 75.00
N GLN A 32 -42.80 80.05 75.66
CA GLN A 32 -41.39 80.16 75.25
C GLN A 32 -40.62 78.86 75.46
N GLU A 33 -40.81 78.19 76.60
CA GLU A 33 -40.16 76.91 76.91
C GLU A 33 -40.59 75.81 75.93
N LEU A 34 -41.88 75.73 75.60
CA LEU A 34 -42.40 74.83 74.57
C LEU A 34 -41.79 75.07 73.19
N LEU A 35 -41.57 76.33 72.81
CA LEU A 35 -40.95 76.68 71.53
C LEU A 35 -39.47 76.25 71.48
N GLU A 36 -38.74 76.41 72.59
CA GLU A 36 -37.36 75.96 72.71
C GLU A 36 -37.25 74.43 72.64
N ASP A 37 -38.13 73.72 73.35
CA ASP A 37 -38.17 72.26 73.30
C ASP A 37 -38.56 71.73 71.92
N GLN A 38 -39.47 72.41 71.22
CA GLN A 38 -39.81 72.05 69.84
C GLN A 38 -38.63 72.24 68.87
N LYS A 39 -37.78 73.26 69.09
CA LYS A 39 -36.53 73.43 68.31
C LYS A 39 -35.53 72.32 68.63
N ARG A 40 -35.31 72.01 69.92
CA ARG A 40 -34.41 70.92 70.33
C ARG A 40 -34.83 69.57 69.75
N MET A 41 -36.13 69.28 69.74
CA MET A 41 -36.65 68.04 69.12
C MET A 41 -36.32 67.96 67.63
N LYS A 42 -36.54 69.04 66.87
CA LYS A 42 -36.21 69.06 65.43
C LYS A 42 -34.71 68.86 65.16
N GLU A 43 -33.85 69.50 65.94
CA GLU A 43 -32.40 69.34 65.81
C GLU A 43 -31.95 67.90 66.13
N LEU A 44 -32.57 67.26 67.12
CA LEU A 44 -32.30 65.86 67.45
C LEU A 44 -32.78 64.91 66.35
N GLU A 45 -33.95 65.16 65.77
CA GLU A 45 -34.47 64.38 64.64
C GLU A 45 -33.56 64.47 63.40
N GLU A 46 -33.05 65.65 63.07
CA GLU A 46 -32.11 65.83 61.97
C GLU A 46 -30.78 65.11 62.22
N LYS A 47 -30.23 65.21 63.44
CA LYS A 47 -29.02 64.48 63.82
C LYS A 47 -29.21 62.96 63.71
N TYR A 48 -30.37 62.46 64.15
CA TYR A 48 -30.68 61.03 64.09
C TYR A 48 -30.82 60.53 62.65
N LYS A 49 -31.47 61.32 61.77
CA LYS A 49 -31.56 61.01 60.33
C LYS A 49 -30.17 60.96 59.68
N LEU A 50 -29.33 61.98 59.91
CA LEU A 50 -27.97 62.00 59.35
C LEU A 50 -27.12 60.80 59.81
N GLN A 51 -27.26 60.40 61.07
CA GLN A 51 -26.55 59.25 61.61
C GLN A 51 -27.06 57.94 61.01
N SER A 52 -28.38 57.78 60.87
CA SER A 52 -29.01 56.63 60.22
C SER A 52 -28.56 56.49 58.76
N ASP A 53 -28.54 57.59 58.00
CA ASP A 53 -28.13 57.58 56.60
C ASP A 53 -26.65 57.22 56.43
N LYS A 54 -25.77 57.71 57.31
CA LYS A 54 -24.34 57.33 57.32
C LYS A 54 -24.14 55.84 57.57
N VAL A 55 -24.88 55.27 58.53
CA VAL A 55 -24.81 53.83 58.83
C VAL A 55 -25.34 53.02 57.64
N CYS A 56 -26.45 53.44 57.03
CA CYS A 56 -27.01 52.79 55.84
C CYS A 56 -26.04 52.80 54.64
N LEU A 57 -25.38 53.94 54.37
CA LEU A 57 -24.39 54.07 53.31
C LEU A 57 -23.12 53.24 53.57
N ALA A 58 -22.65 53.18 54.81
CA ALA A 58 -21.50 52.36 55.18
C ALA A 58 -21.81 50.86 55.02
N PHE A 59 -23.01 50.44 55.44
CA PHE A 59 -23.45 49.05 55.34
C PHE A 59 -23.63 48.60 53.89
N THR A 60 -24.25 49.44 53.05
CA THR A 60 -24.43 49.16 51.61
C THR A 60 -23.09 49.07 50.88
N LYS A 61 -22.15 50.00 51.12
CA LYS A 61 -20.79 49.92 50.55
C LYS A 61 -20.05 48.65 50.95
N ASN A 62 -20.03 48.31 52.24
CA ASN A 62 -19.38 47.08 52.72
C ASN A 62 -20.03 45.81 52.12
N THR A 63 -21.34 45.80 51.96
CA THR A 63 -22.06 44.66 51.35
C THR A 63 -21.69 44.50 49.87
N ILE A 64 -21.61 45.61 49.12
CA ILE A 64 -21.22 45.62 47.71
C ILE A 64 -19.75 45.20 47.54
N ASP A 65 -18.84 45.71 48.38
CA ASP A 65 -17.42 45.35 48.35
C ASP A 65 -17.19 43.88 48.70
N PHE A 66 -17.91 43.36 49.70
CA PHE A 66 -17.89 41.95 50.05
C PHE A 66 -18.41 41.07 48.91
N SER A 67 -19.54 41.46 48.30
CA SER A 67 -20.11 40.77 47.13
C SER A 67 -19.15 40.77 45.94
N ASN A 68 -18.49 41.88 45.66
CA ASN A 68 -17.51 42.00 44.58
C ASN A 68 -16.26 41.17 44.85
N ARG A 69 -15.77 41.14 46.09
CA ARG A 69 -14.64 40.30 46.50
C ARG A 69 -14.98 38.82 46.38
N MET A 70 -16.19 38.43 46.80
CA MET A 70 -16.69 37.06 46.68
C MET A 70 -16.80 36.62 45.21
N LYS A 71 -17.33 37.48 44.34
CA LYS A 71 -17.38 37.22 42.88
C LYS A 71 -16.00 37.05 42.26
N ARG A 72 -15.03 37.91 42.61
CA ARG A 72 -13.64 37.77 42.15
C ARG A 72 -13.01 36.48 42.64
N LEU A 73 -13.19 36.13 43.91
CA LEU A 73 -12.67 34.91 44.48
C LEU A 73 -13.25 33.67 43.78
N ASN A 74 -14.57 33.65 43.55
CA ASN A 74 -15.24 32.57 42.82
C ASN A 74 -14.75 32.47 41.38
N TRP A 75 -14.55 33.59 40.69
CA TRP A 75 -14.02 33.59 39.32
C TRP A 75 -12.57 33.09 39.27
N LEU A 76 -11.71 33.53 40.20
CA LEU A 76 -10.34 33.04 40.30
C LEU A 76 -10.31 31.54 40.60
N ASN A 77 -11.14 31.09 41.54
CA ASN A 77 -11.23 29.68 41.91
C ASN A 77 -11.72 28.82 40.75
N LYS A 78 -12.70 29.31 39.97
CA LYS A 78 -13.15 28.66 38.73
C LYS A 78 -12.02 28.55 37.70
N ARG A 79 -11.28 29.64 37.45
CA ARG A 79 -10.14 29.64 36.52
C ARG A 79 -9.01 28.71 36.96
N ILE A 80 -8.65 28.74 38.24
CA ILE A 80 -7.62 27.85 38.79
C ILE A 80 -8.05 26.40 38.63
N LYS A 81 -9.32 26.09 38.94
CA LYS A 81 -9.86 24.73 38.77
C LYS A 81 -9.84 24.29 37.30
N GLU A 82 -10.24 25.14 36.36
CA GLU A 82 -10.18 24.86 34.92
C GLU A 82 -8.75 24.64 34.44
N GLN A 83 -7.81 25.46 34.90
CA GLN A 83 -6.39 25.34 34.53
C GLN A 83 -5.78 24.05 35.08
N VAL A 84 -6.01 23.73 36.36
CA VAL A 84 -5.53 22.49 36.99
C VAL A 84 -6.14 21.27 36.33
N LEU A 85 -7.42 21.31 35.95
CA LEU A 85 -8.06 20.22 35.22
C LEU A 85 -7.44 20.04 33.83
N LYS A 86 -7.21 21.15 33.10
CA LYS A 86 -6.60 21.10 31.77
C LYS A 86 -5.17 20.57 31.83
N GLU A 87 -4.36 21.04 32.76
CA GLU A 87 -2.99 20.55 32.98
C GLU A 87 -2.99 19.05 33.32
N LYS A 88 -3.84 18.62 34.26
CA LYS A 88 -3.99 17.21 34.62
C LYS A 88 -4.41 16.34 33.43
N SER A 89 -5.39 16.80 32.64
CA SER A 89 -5.81 16.10 31.43
C SER A 89 -4.68 15.97 30.41
N THR A 90 -3.92 17.04 30.16
CA THR A 90 -2.78 16.99 29.24
C THR A 90 -1.66 16.07 29.73
N THR A 91 -1.38 16.05 31.04
CA THR A 91 -0.37 15.14 31.60
C THR A 91 -0.79 13.68 31.55
N LEU A 92 -2.07 13.39 31.78
CA LEU A 92 -2.61 12.03 31.68
C LEU A 92 -2.57 11.53 30.23
N GLU A 93 -2.99 12.37 29.28
CA GLU A 93 -2.92 12.06 27.85
C GLU A 93 -1.48 11.82 27.38
N HIS A 94 -0.52 12.61 27.87
CA HIS A 94 0.90 12.38 27.58
C HIS A 94 1.42 11.08 28.22
N ALA A 95 1.02 10.76 29.45
CA ALA A 95 1.43 9.53 30.12
C ALA A 95 0.90 8.28 29.41
N GLU A 96 -0.39 8.26 29.05
CA GLU A 96 -1.00 7.17 28.28
C GLU A 96 -0.33 7.00 26.90
N ASN A 97 0.01 8.12 26.23
CA ASN A 97 0.71 8.09 24.95
C ASN A 97 2.14 7.53 25.08
N VAL A 98 2.86 7.86 26.15
CA VAL A 98 4.20 7.32 26.41
C VAL A 98 4.14 5.82 26.70
N GLU A 99 3.20 5.36 27.54
CA GLU A 99 3.05 3.94 27.87
C GLU A 99 2.64 3.11 26.63
N SER A 100 1.72 3.63 25.81
CA SER A 100 1.34 3.02 24.53
C SER A 100 2.53 2.91 23.57
N LYS A 101 3.36 3.95 23.48
CA LYS A 101 4.58 3.95 22.67
C LYS A 101 5.65 2.98 23.19
N GLU A 102 5.78 2.84 24.51
CA GLU A 102 6.68 1.87 25.15
C GLU A 102 6.26 0.42 24.82
N ALA A 103 4.95 0.15 24.85
CA ALA A 103 4.37 -1.14 24.49
C ALA A 103 4.64 -1.50 23.02
N LEU A 104 4.42 -0.56 22.09
CA LEU A 104 4.74 -0.73 20.67
C LEU A 104 6.23 -1.03 20.44
N ARG A 105 7.14 -0.32 21.14
CA ARG A 105 8.59 -0.60 21.09
C ARG A 105 8.93 -2.01 21.60
N HIS A 106 8.27 -2.47 22.66
CA HIS A 106 8.47 -3.83 23.15
C HIS A 106 8.02 -4.86 22.11
N GLU A 107 6.88 -4.64 21.48
CA GLU A 107 6.34 -5.55 20.47
C GLU A 107 7.21 -5.58 19.20
N ILE A 108 7.72 -4.44 18.73
CA ILE A 108 8.69 -4.37 17.62
C ILE A 108 9.95 -5.19 17.93
N ARG A 109 10.46 -5.14 19.18
CA ARG A 109 11.62 -5.95 19.58
C ARG A 109 11.29 -7.46 19.52
N ASN A 110 10.09 -7.86 19.92
CA ASN A 110 9.67 -9.25 19.86
C ASN A 110 9.52 -9.72 18.40
N LEU A 111 8.91 -8.90 17.54
CA LEU A 111 8.79 -9.18 16.10
C LEU A 111 10.17 -9.37 15.45
N ARG A 112 11.15 -8.52 15.78
CA ARG A 112 12.53 -8.67 15.28
C ARG A 112 13.16 -10.00 15.69
N LYS A 113 12.97 -10.44 16.94
CA LYS A 113 13.44 -11.76 17.39
C LYS A 113 12.80 -12.90 16.60
N THR A 114 11.48 -12.83 16.35
CA THR A 114 10.78 -13.83 15.53
C THR A 114 11.30 -13.84 14.10
N ARG A 115 11.51 -12.67 13.50
CA ARG A 115 12.12 -12.53 12.17
C ARG A 115 13.52 -13.16 12.12
N ASP A 116 14.37 -12.89 13.10
CA ASP A 116 15.73 -13.43 13.14
C ASP A 116 15.72 -14.97 13.23
N CYS A 117 14.76 -15.55 13.97
CA CYS A 117 14.53 -16.99 14.00
C CYS A 117 14.14 -17.55 12.62
N LEU A 118 13.21 -16.89 11.91
CA LEU A 118 12.80 -17.30 10.56
C LEU A 118 13.94 -17.18 9.54
N VAL A 119 14.73 -16.11 9.63
CA VAL A 119 15.92 -15.91 8.78
C VAL A 119 16.93 -17.03 8.99
N GLU A 120 17.17 -17.44 10.24
CA GLU A 120 18.05 -18.57 10.52
C GLU A 120 17.47 -19.90 10.02
N GLN A 121 16.16 -20.13 10.16
CA GLN A 121 15.49 -21.30 9.59
C GLN A 121 15.64 -21.34 8.06
N ARG A 122 15.41 -20.22 7.37
CA ARG A 122 15.63 -20.08 5.93
C ARG A 122 17.07 -20.38 5.55
N ARG A 123 18.05 -19.80 6.26
CA ARG A 123 19.49 -20.04 6.02
C ARG A 123 19.85 -21.52 6.17
N ASN A 124 19.24 -22.21 7.13
CA ASN A 124 19.45 -23.65 7.31
C ASN A 124 18.88 -24.47 6.16
N LEU A 125 17.72 -24.08 5.61
CA LEU A 125 17.16 -24.70 4.40
C LEU A 125 18.06 -24.46 3.18
N ASP A 126 18.58 -23.25 3.00
CA ASP A 126 19.56 -22.93 1.94
C ASP A 126 20.85 -23.75 2.07
N ALA A 127 21.38 -23.87 3.29
CA ALA A 127 22.57 -24.67 3.55
C ALA A 127 22.34 -26.15 3.24
N LYS A 128 21.13 -26.67 3.53
CA LYS A 128 20.73 -28.04 3.21
C LYS A 128 20.65 -28.25 1.69
N LEU A 129 20.02 -27.32 0.97
CA LEU A 129 19.95 -27.33 -0.50
C LEU A 129 21.36 -27.39 -1.13
N ASN A 130 22.27 -26.55 -0.65
CA ASN A 130 23.64 -26.47 -1.18
C ASN A 130 24.52 -27.68 -0.84
N LYS A 131 24.34 -28.28 0.34
CA LYS A 131 25.16 -29.43 0.79
C LYS A 131 24.68 -30.75 0.22
N ASP A 132 23.39 -31.02 0.31
CA ASP A 132 22.87 -32.37 0.07
C ASP A 132 22.40 -32.55 -1.37
N LYS A 133 22.21 -31.46 -2.14
CA LYS A 133 21.59 -31.42 -3.48
C LYS A 133 20.23 -32.14 -3.56
N ILE A 134 19.68 -32.55 -2.42
CA ILE A 134 18.39 -33.20 -2.27
C ILE A 134 17.54 -32.22 -1.47
N PHE A 135 16.69 -31.51 -2.20
CA PHE A 135 15.74 -30.56 -1.63
C PHE A 135 14.34 -31.14 -1.82
N SER A 136 13.66 -31.45 -0.72
CA SER A 136 12.34 -32.05 -0.81
C SER A 136 11.28 -31.00 -1.13
N THR A 137 10.16 -31.41 -1.72
CA THR A 137 9.01 -30.52 -1.96
C THR A 137 8.49 -29.88 -0.68
N VAL A 138 8.65 -30.56 0.47
CA VAL A 138 8.31 -30.02 1.79
C VAL A 138 9.31 -28.94 2.23
N ASP A 139 10.60 -29.14 1.95
CA ASP A 139 11.62 -28.13 2.25
C ASP A 139 11.46 -26.89 1.35
N GLU A 140 11.11 -27.07 0.06
CA GLU A 140 10.77 -25.98 -0.87
C GLU A 140 9.59 -25.15 -0.38
N ARG A 141 8.53 -25.82 0.07
CA ARG A 141 7.35 -25.15 0.60
C ARG A 141 7.66 -24.40 1.90
N LYS A 142 8.41 -25.00 2.81
CA LYS A 142 8.88 -24.34 4.04
C LYS A 142 9.79 -23.14 3.75
N PHE A 143 10.59 -23.23 2.69
CA PHE A 143 11.43 -22.12 2.26
C PHE A 143 10.57 -20.91 1.85
N LEU A 144 9.55 -21.14 1.02
CA LEU A 144 8.56 -20.13 0.64
C LEU A 144 7.78 -19.59 1.84
N GLU A 145 7.36 -20.46 2.76
CA GLU A 145 6.70 -20.07 4.01
C GLU A 145 7.60 -19.14 4.85
N CYS A 146 8.90 -19.42 4.94
CA CYS A 146 9.83 -18.56 5.66
C CYS A 146 9.98 -17.19 5.00
N ASP A 147 10.11 -17.12 3.67
CA ASP A 147 10.21 -15.86 2.93
C ASP A 147 8.97 -14.97 3.15
N GLU A 148 7.78 -15.54 2.97
CA GLU A 148 6.51 -14.81 3.14
C GLU A 148 6.25 -14.43 4.60
N ALA A 149 6.64 -15.27 5.56
CA ALA A 149 6.52 -14.96 6.98
C ALA A 149 7.46 -13.82 7.41
N ILE A 150 8.68 -13.76 6.85
CA ILE A 150 9.62 -12.65 7.07
C ILE A 150 9.02 -11.35 6.52
N GLU A 151 8.52 -11.37 5.28
CA GLU A 151 7.89 -10.19 4.65
C GLU A 151 6.67 -9.70 5.45
N ALA A 152 5.82 -10.62 5.94
CA ALA A 152 4.69 -10.27 6.80
C ALA A 152 5.13 -9.65 8.14
N ILE A 153 6.22 -10.12 8.74
CA ILE A 153 6.77 -9.53 9.98
C ILE A 153 7.34 -8.14 9.69
N ASP A 154 8.08 -7.96 8.60
CA ASP A 154 8.66 -6.67 8.24
C ASP A 154 7.56 -5.62 7.98
N ALA A 155 6.49 -5.98 7.25
CA ALA A 155 5.32 -5.14 7.07
C ALA A 155 4.61 -4.80 8.40
N THR A 156 4.54 -5.76 9.33
CA THR A 156 3.96 -5.52 10.67
C THR A 156 4.84 -4.58 11.50
N ILE A 157 6.17 -4.70 11.40
CA ILE A 157 7.12 -3.79 12.05
C ILE A 157 6.95 -2.38 11.48
N GLU A 158 6.85 -2.26 10.15
CA GLU A 158 6.62 -0.98 9.47
C GLU A 158 5.33 -0.30 9.94
N TYR A 159 4.21 -1.03 9.93
CA TYR A 159 2.92 -0.53 10.44
C TYR A 159 3.01 -0.02 11.88
N LYS A 160 3.72 -0.75 12.76
CA LYS A 160 3.91 -0.30 14.16
C LYS A 160 4.82 0.91 14.27
N ASN A 161 5.83 1.03 13.41
CA ASN A 161 6.66 2.23 13.35
C ASN A 161 5.84 3.44 12.87
N GLU A 162 4.93 3.28 11.92
CA GLU A 162 4.03 4.35 11.47
C GLU A 162 3.11 4.83 12.60
N LEU A 163 2.52 3.88 13.36
CA LEU A 163 1.72 4.20 14.55
C LEU A 163 2.52 4.98 15.60
N MET A 164 3.79 4.60 15.83
CA MET A 164 4.70 5.32 16.74
C MET A 164 4.95 6.77 16.31
N CYS A 165 5.03 7.00 14.99
CA CYS A 165 5.23 8.32 14.39
C CYS A 165 3.92 9.13 14.27
N GLY A 166 2.78 8.58 14.68
CA GLY A 166 1.48 9.26 14.64
C GLY A 166 0.80 9.23 13.26
N HIS A 167 1.28 8.40 12.33
CA HIS A 167 0.55 8.12 11.09
C HIS A 167 -0.57 7.12 11.36
N LYS A 168 -1.81 7.48 11.01
CA LYS A 168 -2.98 6.61 11.13
C LYS A 168 -3.21 5.85 9.81
N GLY A 169 -2.23 5.06 9.40
CA GLY A 169 -2.36 4.09 8.32
C GLY A 169 -2.85 4.65 6.97
N ILE A 170 -3.34 3.73 6.14
CA ILE A 170 -3.72 3.90 4.73
C ILE A 170 -4.91 4.87 4.61
N GLU A 171 -4.64 6.17 4.54
CA GLU A 171 -5.56 7.14 3.94
C GLU A 171 -5.46 6.99 2.41
N SER A 172 -5.94 5.85 1.88
CA SER A 172 -6.04 5.67 0.43
C SER A 172 -7.10 6.63 -0.10
N LYS A 173 -6.66 7.64 -0.86
CA LYS A 173 -7.53 8.67 -1.43
C LYS A 173 -8.29 8.19 -2.68
N ASP A 174 -8.01 6.98 -3.15
CA ASP A 174 -8.62 6.36 -4.34
C ASP A 174 -9.03 4.91 -4.03
N VAL A 175 -10.06 4.72 -3.20
CA VAL A 175 -10.64 3.39 -2.97
C VAL A 175 -11.76 3.17 -3.97
N HIS A 176 -11.67 2.10 -4.76
CA HIS A 176 -12.76 1.75 -5.67
C HIS A 176 -13.97 1.25 -4.88
N ARG A 177 -15.20 1.54 -5.33
CA ARG A 177 -16.45 1.13 -4.65
C ARG A 177 -16.51 -0.35 -4.25
N GLY A 178 -15.87 -1.24 -5.03
CA GLY A 178 -15.78 -2.66 -4.69
C GLY A 178 -14.89 -2.95 -3.48
N GLU A 179 -13.79 -2.23 -3.32
CA GLU A 179 -12.87 -2.33 -2.19
C GLU A 179 -13.51 -1.76 -0.92
N GLU A 180 -14.27 -0.67 -1.01
CA GLU A 180 -15.02 -0.12 0.12
C GLU A 180 -16.04 -1.13 0.67
N MET A 181 -16.82 -1.76 -0.22
CA MET A 181 -17.80 -2.79 0.17
C MET A 181 -17.13 -4.01 0.81
N LEU A 182 -15.95 -4.40 0.31
CA LEU A 182 -15.18 -5.49 0.89
C LEU A 182 -14.68 -5.11 2.30
N MET A 183 -14.11 -3.92 2.45
CA MET A 183 -13.62 -3.42 3.75
C MET A 183 -14.74 -3.36 4.78
N GLU A 184 -15.93 -2.88 4.40
CA GLU A 184 -17.10 -2.87 5.29
C GLU A 184 -17.49 -4.28 5.77
N ARG A 185 -17.33 -5.29 4.91
CA ARG A 185 -17.60 -6.69 5.27
C ARG A 185 -16.51 -7.28 6.14
N LEU A 186 -15.24 -6.97 5.89
CA LEU A 186 -14.10 -7.43 6.68
C LEU A 186 -14.14 -6.88 8.11
N MET A 187 -14.56 -5.62 8.28
CA MET A 187 -14.72 -5.00 9.62
C MET A 187 -15.83 -5.64 10.47
N LYS A 188 -16.71 -6.45 9.87
CA LYS A 188 -17.78 -7.18 10.57
C LYS A 188 -17.36 -8.59 11.01
N LEU A 189 -16.17 -9.03 10.62
CA LEU A 189 -15.64 -10.34 11.02
C LEU A 189 -15.11 -10.29 12.45
N SER A 190 -15.27 -11.39 13.18
CA SER A 190 -14.60 -11.60 14.47
C SER A 190 -13.09 -11.77 14.30
N GLU A 191 -12.33 -11.60 15.39
CA GLU A 191 -10.88 -11.82 15.37
C GLU A 191 -10.49 -13.23 14.88
N LEU A 192 -11.26 -14.25 15.26
CA LEU A 192 -11.01 -15.63 14.85
C LEU A 192 -11.24 -15.82 13.35
N GLU A 193 -12.31 -15.25 12.81
CA GLU A 193 -12.59 -15.27 11.38
C GLU A 193 -11.52 -14.53 10.58
N MET A 194 -11.07 -13.37 11.09
CA MET A 194 -9.99 -12.59 10.47
C MET A 194 -8.67 -13.36 10.47
N ARG A 195 -8.30 -14.00 11.60
CA ARG A 195 -7.11 -14.86 11.67
C ARG A 195 -7.19 -16.05 10.71
N SER A 196 -8.35 -16.71 10.62
CA SER A 196 -8.59 -17.82 9.69
C SER A 196 -8.49 -17.37 8.23
N LEU A 197 -9.05 -16.20 7.91
CA LEU A 197 -8.97 -15.60 6.59
C LEU A 197 -7.51 -15.28 6.21
N LEU A 198 -6.78 -14.59 7.09
CA LEU A 198 -5.37 -14.27 6.89
C LEU A 198 -4.53 -15.52 6.67
N TYR A 199 -4.76 -16.58 7.45
CA TYR A 199 -4.07 -17.86 7.26
C TYR A 199 -4.35 -18.50 5.89
N LYS A 200 -5.62 -18.47 5.43
CA LYS A 200 -5.98 -18.96 4.09
C LYS A 200 -5.32 -18.16 2.97
N TYR A 201 -5.26 -16.84 3.10
CA TYR A 201 -4.58 -15.99 2.12
C TYR A 201 -3.06 -16.17 2.16
N PHE A 202 -2.46 -16.32 3.34
CA PHE A 202 -1.06 -16.67 3.48
C PHE A 202 -0.75 -17.98 2.74
N GLN A 203 -1.59 -19.02 2.92
CA GLN A 203 -1.44 -20.26 2.19
C GLN A 203 -1.58 -20.07 0.67
N LYS A 204 -2.53 -19.24 0.24
CA LYS A 204 -2.75 -18.93 -1.16
C LYS A 204 -1.56 -18.22 -1.80
N VAL A 205 -0.92 -17.29 -1.07
CA VAL A 205 0.30 -16.61 -1.53
C VAL A 205 1.43 -17.62 -1.72
N ILE A 206 1.63 -18.53 -0.78
CA ILE A 206 2.62 -19.60 -0.91
C ILE A 206 2.35 -20.48 -2.14
N ASP A 207 1.10 -20.89 -2.35
CA ASP A 207 0.72 -21.70 -3.53
C ASP A 207 0.98 -20.95 -4.85
N LEU A 208 0.74 -19.63 -4.87
CA LEU A 208 1.02 -18.79 -6.03
C LEU A 208 2.53 -18.66 -6.28
N ARG A 209 3.34 -18.48 -5.23
CA ARG A 209 4.81 -18.45 -5.35
C ARG A 209 5.35 -19.78 -5.84
N GLU A 210 4.82 -20.89 -5.32
CA GLU A 210 5.20 -22.24 -5.75
C GLU A 210 4.85 -22.47 -7.22
N SER A 211 3.64 -22.07 -7.65
CA SER A 211 3.25 -22.13 -9.06
C SER A 211 4.09 -21.21 -9.94
N GLY A 212 4.48 -20.02 -9.44
CA GLY A 212 5.36 -19.08 -10.13
C GLY A 212 6.72 -19.69 -10.42
N ARG A 213 7.39 -20.24 -9.39
CA ARG A 213 8.69 -20.92 -9.54
C ARG A 213 8.63 -22.10 -10.52
N LYS A 214 7.55 -22.89 -10.50
CA LYS A 214 7.35 -23.98 -11.46
C LYS A 214 7.24 -23.49 -12.90
N MET A 215 6.55 -22.38 -13.13
CA MET A 215 6.47 -21.76 -14.47
C MET A 215 7.82 -21.19 -14.91
N GLU A 216 8.55 -20.53 -14.02
CA GLU A 216 9.90 -20.01 -14.29
C GLU A 216 10.86 -21.15 -14.68
N GLN A 217 10.81 -22.29 -13.99
CA GLN A 217 11.58 -23.47 -14.36
C GLN A 217 11.20 -24.00 -15.75
N GLN A 218 9.90 -24.08 -16.07
CA GLN A 218 9.44 -24.52 -17.40
C GLN A 218 9.91 -23.57 -18.51
N ILE A 219 9.92 -22.27 -18.25
CA ILE A 219 10.44 -21.26 -19.19
C ILE A 219 11.94 -21.51 -19.42
N ALA A 220 12.73 -21.66 -18.35
CA ALA A 220 14.17 -21.92 -18.46
C ALA A 220 14.48 -23.22 -19.22
N GLU A 221 13.70 -24.29 -19.01
CA GLU A 221 13.82 -25.54 -19.76
C GLU A 221 13.50 -25.36 -21.25
N GLN A 222 12.48 -24.57 -21.58
CA GLN A 222 12.13 -24.25 -22.97
C GLN A 222 13.21 -23.40 -23.66
N ASP A 223 13.76 -22.40 -22.96
CA ASP A 223 14.85 -21.57 -23.47
C ASP A 223 16.08 -22.42 -23.81
N GLN A 224 16.47 -23.36 -22.92
CA GLN A 224 17.56 -24.31 -23.21
C GLN A 224 17.27 -25.19 -24.43
N GLN A 225 16.01 -25.61 -24.63
CA GLN A 225 15.63 -26.37 -25.83
C GLN A 225 15.71 -25.52 -27.10
N ILE A 226 15.29 -24.26 -27.04
CA ILE A 226 15.39 -23.31 -28.16
C ILE A 226 16.87 -23.11 -28.53
N GLU A 227 17.73 -22.88 -27.55
CA GLU A 227 19.17 -22.76 -27.76
C GLU A 227 19.75 -24.03 -28.39
N ALA A 228 19.44 -25.21 -27.85
CA ALA A 228 19.91 -26.49 -28.39
C ALA A 228 19.46 -26.71 -29.85
N GLN A 229 18.22 -26.32 -30.17
CA GLN A 229 17.71 -26.36 -31.55
C GLN A 229 18.44 -25.36 -32.46
N ALA A 230 18.69 -24.14 -32.00
CA ALA A 230 19.46 -23.14 -32.74
C ALA A 230 20.87 -23.62 -33.06
N TRP A 231 21.57 -24.21 -32.08
CA TRP A 231 22.89 -24.85 -32.28
C TRP A 231 22.83 -25.97 -33.32
N LYS A 232 21.79 -26.81 -33.27
CA LYS A 232 21.60 -27.90 -34.23
C LYS A 232 21.34 -27.38 -35.65
N ILE A 233 20.52 -26.35 -35.80
CA ILE A 233 20.28 -25.70 -37.09
C ILE A 233 21.59 -25.15 -37.65
N GLN A 234 22.38 -24.42 -36.84
CA GLN A 234 23.67 -23.87 -37.26
C GLN A 234 24.64 -24.97 -37.72
N ALA A 235 24.75 -26.07 -36.95
CA ALA A 235 25.60 -27.19 -37.30
C ALA A 235 25.19 -27.85 -38.62
N LEU A 236 23.88 -28.05 -38.84
CA LEU A 236 23.36 -28.60 -40.09
C LEU A 236 23.58 -27.65 -41.27
N SER A 237 23.39 -26.35 -41.10
CA SER A 237 23.66 -25.33 -42.12
C SER A 237 25.13 -25.35 -42.53
N ASN A 238 26.05 -25.42 -41.58
CA ASN A 238 27.49 -25.51 -41.84
C ASN A 238 27.85 -26.82 -42.58
N ALA A 239 27.29 -27.95 -42.14
CA ALA A 239 27.51 -29.24 -42.80
C ALA A 239 26.98 -29.25 -44.23
N LEU A 240 25.82 -28.64 -44.48
CA LEU A 240 25.23 -28.51 -45.80
C LEU A 240 26.07 -27.61 -46.72
N GLN A 241 26.55 -26.47 -46.21
CA GLN A 241 27.47 -25.60 -46.95
C GLN A 241 28.76 -26.34 -47.32
N GLN A 242 29.34 -27.07 -46.39
CA GLN A 242 30.55 -27.86 -46.63
C GLN A 242 30.31 -28.97 -47.68
N ALA A 243 29.18 -29.68 -47.60
CA ALA A 243 28.81 -30.68 -48.57
C ALA A 243 28.61 -30.10 -49.98
N ASN A 244 28.05 -28.88 -50.08
CA ASN A 244 27.89 -28.19 -51.36
C ASN A 244 29.23 -27.81 -51.99
N ILE A 245 30.14 -27.20 -51.21
CA ILE A 245 31.49 -26.86 -51.67
C ILE A 245 32.24 -28.11 -52.15
N GLU A 246 32.13 -29.22 -51.41
CA GLU A 246 32.75 -30.49 -51.77
C GLU A 246 32.15 -31.09 -53.04
N SER A 247 30.84 -30.98 -53.23
CA SER A 247 30.16 -31.38 -54.47
C SER A 247 30.64 -30.57 -55.68
N GLU A 248 30.74 -29.24 -55.53
CA GLU A 248 31.25 -28.33 -56.57
C GLU A 248 32.71 -28.67 -56.93
N ARG A 249 33.57 -28.92 -55.93
CA ARG A 249 34.96 -29.36 -56.15
C ARG A 249 35.03 -30.66 -56.96
N ARG A 250 34.24 -31.66 -56.60
CA ARG A 250 34.18 -32.94 -57.33
C ARG A 250 33.70 -32.74 -58.76
N LEU A 251 32.70 -31.88 -58.97
CA LEU A 251 32.19 -31.57 -60.31
C LEU A 251 33.29 -30.94 -61.18
N VAL A 252 34.05 -29.99 -60.65
CA VAL A 252 35.18 -29.36 -61.35
C VAL A 252 36.27 -30.39 -61.69
N MET A 253 36.63 -31.28 -60.76
CA MET A 253 37.61 -32.35 -61.03
C MET A 253 37.16 -33.28 -62.16
N VAL A 254 35.91 -33.76 -62.10
CA VAL A 254 35.35 -34.64 -63.14
C VAL A 254 35.31 -33.93 -64.50
N HIS A 255 34.96 -32.63 -64.52
CA HIS A 255 34.97 -31.85 -65.75
C HIS A 255 36.38 -31.72 -66.35
N ARG A 256 37.39 -31.46 -65.50
CA ARG A 256 38.80 -31.39 -65.91
C ARG A 256 39.29 -32.72 -66.47
N GLU A 257 39.05 -33.84 -65.77
CA GLU A 257 39.40 -35.18 -66.26
C GLU A 257 38.74 -35.51 -67.60
N HIS A 258 37.48 -35.07 -67.78
CA HIS A 258 36.77 -35.27 -69.04
C HIS A 258 37.39 -34.47 -70.18
N GLN A 259 37.75 -33.20 -69.95
CA GLN A 259 38.45 -32.38 -70.94
C GLN A 259 39.82 -32.95 -71.29
N GLU A 260 40.59 -33.43 -70.31
CA GLU A 260 41.88 -34.11 -70.53
C GLU A 260 41.72 -35.36 -71.40
N LYS A 261 40.70 -36.19 -71.15
CA LYS A 261 40.38 -37.36 -71.99
C LYS A 261 39.98 -36.98 -73.42
N LEU A 262 39.19 -35.92 -73.60
CA LEU A 262 38.84 -35.42 -74.93
C LEU A 262 40.06 -34.89 -75.69
N HIS A 263 40.94 -34.12 -75.03
CA HIS A 263 42.19 -33.66 -75.64
C HIS A 263 43.08 -34.83 -76.09
N LEU A 264 43.18 -35.89 -75.26
CA LEU A 264 43.93 -37.09 -75.63
C LEU A 264 43.32 -37.81 -76.83
N MET A 265 41.99 -37.93 -76.87
CA MET A 265 41.26 -38.51 -78.00
C MET A 265 41.50 -37.71 -79.29
N PHE A 266 41.35 -36.38 -79.26
CA PHE A 266 41.60 -35.54 -80.43
C PHE A 266 43.04 -35.61 -80.93
N ARG A 267 44.02 -35.71 -80.01
CA ARG A 267 45.43 -35.93 -80.37
C ARG A 267 45.62 -37.25 -81.10
N HIS A 268 44.98 -38.32 -80.64
CA HIS A 268 45.02 -39.63 -81.29
C HIS A 268 44.45 -39.56 -82.72
N TYR A 269 43.25 -39.00 -82.88
CA TYR A 269 42.63 -38.82 -84.20
C TYR A 269 43.49 -37.96 -85.14
N ALA A 270 44.06 -36.85 -84.66
CA ALA A 270 44.95 -36.01 -85.47
C ALA A 270 46.25 -36.73 -85.86
N GLY A 271 46.72 -37.69 -85.05
CA GLY A 271 47.84 -38.57 -85.39
C GLY A 271 47.47 -39.64 -86.43
N GLU A 272 46.27 -40.20 -86.34
CA GLU A 272 45.77 -41.24 -87.25
C GLU A 272 45.32 -40.68 -88.62
N THR A 273 44.89 -39.42 -88.69
CA THR A 273 44.51 -38.78 -89.97
C THR A 273 45.69 -38.45 -90.89
N SER A 274 46.93 -38.67 -90.45
CA SER A 274 48.10 -38.68 -91.35
C SER A 274 48.18 -39.94 -92.23
N GLY A 275 47.26 -40.90 -92.07
CA GLY A 275 47.06 -42.06 -92.97
C GLY A 275 45.62 -42.11 -93.50
N ALA A 276 45.28 -41.24 -94.45
CA ALA A 276 43.93 -41.12 -94.97
C ALA A 276 43.55 -42.28 -95.92
N SER A 277 42.66 -43.19 -95.49
CA SER A 277 41.68 -43.87 -96.37
C SER A 277 40.58 -44.71 -95.68
N SER A 278 40.31 -44.58 -94.36
CA SER A 278 39.30 -45.44 -93.67
C SER A 278 38.29 -44.70 -92.78
N VAL A 279 38.19 -43.37 -92.88
CA VAL A 279 37.55 -42.54 -91.83
C VAL A 279 36.01 -42.48 -91.93
N GLU A 280 35.41 -42.60 -93.11
CA GLU A 280 33.96 -42.39 -93.27
C GLU A 280 33.09 -43.55 -92.74
N ARG A 281 33.55 -44.81 -92.83
CA ARG A 281 32.78 -45.98 -92.35
C ARG A 281 32.88 -46.22 -90.84
N GLU A 282 33.91 -45.69 -90.20
CA GLU A 282 34.11 -45.81 -88.75
C GLU A 282 33.37 -44.71 -87.98
N GLY A 283 33.26 -43.52 -88.57
CA GLY A 283 32.52 -42.39 -88.00
C GLY A 283 31.04 -42.69 -87.74
N ASP A 284 30.36 -43.39 -88.66
CA ASP A 284 28.95 -43.75 -88.50
C ASP A 284 28.70 -44.79 -87.39
N LYS A 285 29.63 -45.74 -87.22
CA LYS A 285 29.59 -46.72 -86.12
C LYS A 285 29.85 -46.07 -84.77
N LEU A 286 30.82 -45.15 -84.72
CA LEU A 286 31.12 -44.37 -83.51
C LEU A 286 29.96 -43.43 -83.15
N HIS A 287 29.30 -42.81 -84.14
CA HIS A 287 28.16 -41.92 -83.92
C HIS A 287 26.96 -42.66 -83.33
N THR A 288 26.62 -43.84 -83.87
CA THR A 288 25.53 -44.68 -83.36
C THR A 288 25.82 -45.21 -81.96
N GLN A 289 27.06 -45.62 -81.69
CA GLN A 289 27.48 -46.06 -80.35
C GLN A 289 27.46 -44.91 -79.33
N ASN A 290 27.89 -43.70 -79.70
CA ASN A 290 27.86 -42.54 -78.82
C ASN A 290 26.41 -42.14 -78.47
N LYS A 291 25.49 -42.22 -79.45
CA LYS A 291 24.06 -41.98 -79.25
C LYS A 291 23.45 -42.99 -78.27
N ALA A 292 23.81 -44.27 -78.39
CA ALA A 292 23.36 -45.32 -77.47
C ALA A 292 23.89 -45.13 -76.03
N LEU A 293 25.17 -44.75 -75.89
CA LEU A 293 25.77 -44.47 -74.58
C LEU A 293 25.14 -43.26 -73.89
N ARG A 294 24.84 -42.19 -74.64
CA ARG A 294 24.12 -41.01 -74.10
C ARG A 294 22.74 -41.38 -73.57
N HIS A 295 22.00 -42.22 -74.29
CA HIS A 295 20.69 -42.71 -73.83
C HIS A 295 20.82 -43.55 -72.55
N ARG A 296 21.84 -44.42 -72.47
CA ARG A 296 22.12 -45.26 -71.29
C ARG A 296 22.46 -44.42 -70.04
N VAL A 297 23.23 -43.35 -70.20
CA VAL A 297 23.59 -42.44 -69.11
C VAL A 297 22.36 -41.68 -68.60
N LEU A 298 21.50 -41.21 -69.51
CA LEU A 298 20.23 -40.56 -69.14
C LEU A 298 19.30 -41.50 -68.36
N GLU A 299 19.18 -42.77 -68.79
CA GLU A 299 18.42 -43.79 -68.06
C GLU A 299 18.97 -44.05 -66.65
N LEU A 300 20.29 -44.12 -66.50
CA LEU A 300 20.92 -44.35 -65.20
C LEU A 300 20.73 -43.17 -64.25
N ASN A 301 20.81 -41.94 -64.76
CA ASN A 301 20.56 -40.73 -63.97
C ASN A 301 19.08 -40.63 -63.56
N LEU A 302 18.14 -40.97 -64.45
CA LEU A 302 16.71 -41.02 -64.14
C LEU A 302 16.40 -42.05 -63.04
N LYS A 303 17.02 -43.23 -63.09
CA LYS A 303 16.90 -44.25 -62.04
C LYS A 303 17.47 -43.81 -60.69
N LYS A 304 18.57 -43.04 -60.67
CA LYS A 304 19.13 -42.48 -59.43
C LYS A 304 18.23 -41.43 -58.79
N LEU A 305 17.57 -40.58 -59.59
CA LEU A 305 16.59 -39.61 -59.11
C LEU A 305 15.32 -40.29 -58.56
N GLN A 306 14.87 -41.37 -59.20
CA GLN A 306 13.71 -42.15 -58.73
C GLN A 306 14.02 -43.02 -57.50
N GLY A 307 15.24 -43.52 -57.34
CA GLY A 307 15.66 -44.31 -56.17
C GLY A 307 15.80 -43.51 -54.86
N ALA A 308 15.91 -42.17 -54.95
CA ALA A 308 15.94 -41.29 -53.78
C ALA A 308 14.53 -40.96 -53.23
N ALA A 309 13.47 -41.26 -53.99
CA ALA A 309 12.10 -41.12 -53.54
C ALA A 309 11.64 -42.41 -52.82
N THR A 310 12.10 -42.63 -51.58
CA THR A 310 11.33 -43.47 -50.68
C THR A 310 10.04 -42.72 -50.36
N SER A 311 8.98 -43.03 -51.10
CA SER A 311 7.64 -42.45 -50.95
C SER A 311 7.06 -42.79 -49.57
N HIS A 312 7.40 -41.99 -48.57
CA HIS A 312 6.64 -41.89 -47.34
C HIS A 312 5.37 -41.09 -47.66
N THR A 313 4.27 -41.76 -47.96
CA THR A 313 2.99 -41.07 -48.09
C THR A 313 2.45 -40.81 -46.69
N THR A 314 2.34 -39.53 -46.34
CA THR A 314 1.80 -39.10 -45.04
C THR A 314 0.34 -38.75 -45.24
N LYS A 315 -0.56 -39.53 -44.62
CA LYS A 315 -1.99 -39.25 -44.65
C LYS A 315 -2.33 -38.43 -43.41
N VAL A 316 -2.77 -37.19 -43.64
CA VAL A 316 -3.23 -36.28 -42.57
C VAL A 316 -4.75 -36.29 -42.55
N THR A 317 -5.35 -36.65 -41.43
CA THR A 317 -6.80 -36.57 -41.22
C THR A 317 -7.11 -35.78 -39.95
N ARG A 318 -8.19 -34.99 -39.99
CA ARG A 318 -8.62 -34.18 -38.85
C ARG A 318 -9.85 -34.83 -38.21
N GLN A 319 -9.78 -35.11 -36.91
CA GLN A 319 -10.94 -35.50 -36.11
C GLN A 319 -11.13 -34.49 -34.97
N LYS A 320 -12.25 -33.76 -35.01
CA LYS A 320 -12.56 -32.66 -34.09
C LYS A 320 -11.42 -31.62 -34.04
N ASN A 321 -10.90 -31.32 -32.85
CA ASN A 321 -9.81 -30.35 -32.63
C ASN A 321 -8.42 -31.00 -32.64
N LYS A 322 -8.26 -32.20 -33.20
CA LYS A 322 -6.96 -32.88 -33.32
C LYS A 322 -6.65 -33.26 -34.76
N LEU A 323 -5.40 -33.06 -35.16
CA LEU A 323 -4.81 -33.54 -36.41
C LEU A 323 -4.11 -34.88 -36.13
N ILE A 324 -4.44 -35.90 -36.92
CA ILE A 324 -3.83 -37.22 -36.86
C ILE A 324 -2.97 -37.39 -38.11
N ILE A 325 -1.67 -37.62 -37.90
CA ILE A 325 -0.68 -37.79 -38.95
C ILE A 325 -0.20 -39.24 -38.90
N GLN A 326 -0.54 -40.02 -39.92
CA GLN A 326 -0.05 -41.40 -40.08
C GLN A 326 0.93 -41.49 -41.26
N GLN A 327 2.15 -41.92 -40.97
CA GLN A 327 3.13 -42.31 -41.98
C GLN A 327 2.92 -43.78 -42.35
N GLN A 328 2.58 -44.05 -43.61
CA GLN A 328 2.49 -45.42 -44.12
C GLN A 328 3.81 -45.78 -44.83
N LYS A 329 4.45 -46.88 -44.42
CA LYS A 329 5.55 -47.50 -45.17
C LYS A 329 4.96 -48.31 -46.32
N ALA A 330 5.35 -47.99 -47.55
CA ALA A 330 5.00 -48.79 -48.71
C ALA A 330 5.59 -50.22 -48.57
N ARG A 331 4.73 -51.23 -48.60
CA ARG A 331 5.14 -52.65 -48.68
C ARG A 331 5.88 -52.87 -50.00
N LYS A 332 7.16 -53.21 -49.94
CA LYS A 332 7.90 -53.75 -51.09
C LYS A 332 7.23 -55.06 -51.51
N GLN A 333 6.61 -55.10 -52.68
CA GLN A 333 6.29 -56.36 -53.35
C GLN A 333 7.61 -56.94 -53.85
N SER A 334 8.02 -58.06 -53.26
CA SER A 334 9.10 -58.90 -53.80
C SER A 334 8.59 -59.53 -55.09
N LYS A 335 9.30 -59.32 -56.19
CA LYS A 335 9.26 -60.24 -57.33
C LYS A 335 10.32 -61.31 -57.11
#